data_AF-A0A3N5R997-F1
#
_entry.id   AF-A0A3N5R997-F1
#
_cell.length_a   1.000
_cell.length_b   1.000
_cell.length_c   1.000
_cell.angle_alpha   90.00
_cell.angle_beta   90.00
_cell.angle_gamma   90.00
#
_symmetry.space_group_name_H-M   'P 1'
#
loop_
_entity.id
_entity.type
_entity.pdbx_description
1 polymer ?
#
loop_
_entity_poly.entity_id
_entity_poly.type
_entity_poly.pdbx_seq_one_letter_code
_entity_poly.pdbx_strand_id
1 'polypeptide(L)'
;SLTLRRGFTLEKGEKVLVCEDVVTTGGSVFEVIDIVKNYGAEVVGVGYIVDRSNGKVNFGFPQFSTIKLEVISFTQDECPSCKDGIEVIKPGSRKIK
;
A
#
# COMPACT_ATOMS: atom_id res chain seq x y z
N SER A 1 -0.90 14.50 -1.01
CA SER A 1 -0.99 13.98 0.35
C SER A 1 -2.41 13.53 0.64
N LEU A 2 -2.56 12.49 1.46
CA LEU A 2 -3.84 12.02 1.99
C LEU A 2 -4.39 13.00 3.04
N THR A 3 -5.71 12.99 3.22
CA THR A 3 -6.40 13.78 4.25
C THR A 3 -7.74 13.15 4.59
N LEU A 4 -8.19 13.28 5.84
CA LEU A 4 -9.56 12.96 6.22
C LEU A 4 -10.49 14.02 5.64
N ARG A 5 -11.44 13.59 4.81
CA ARG A 5 -12.42 14.49 4.20
C ARG A 5 -13.53 14.83 5.18
N ARG A 6 -14.33 15.83 4.84
CA ARG A 6 -15.51 16.27 5.61
C ARG A 6 -16.39 15.06 5.98
N GLY A 7 -16.85 15.06 7.23
CA GLY A 7 -17.66 13.97 7.79
C GLY A 7 -16.85 12.85 8.45
N PHE A 8 -15.52 12.83 8.28
CA PHE A 8 -14.63 11.94 9.02
C PHE A 8 -13.83 12.74 10.05
N THR A 9 -13.77 12.22 11.27
CA THR A 9 -12.97 12.76 12.37
C THR A 9 -12.41 11.59 13.17
N LEU A 10 -11.33 11.86 13.90
CA LEU A 10 -10.81 10.99 14.94
C LEU A 10 -10.83 11.75 16.25
N GLU A 11 -11.14 11.06 17.34
CA GLU A 11 -11.07 11.61 18.70
C GLU A 11 -9.69 11.39 19.32
N LYS A 12 -9.33 12.26 20.27
CA LYS A 12 -8.07 12.11 21.01
C LYS A 12 -8.07 10.78 21.79
N GLY A 13 -7.02 9.97 21.60
CA GLY A 13 -6.89 8.64 22.20
C GLY A 13 -7.71 7.55 21.51
N GLU A 14 -8.42 7.85 20.42
CA GLU A 14 -9.12 6.84 19.64
C GLU A 14 -8.12 5.84 19.07
N LYS A 15 -8.40 4.55 19.20
CA LYS A 15 -7.51 3.48 18.74
C LYS A 15 -7.81 3.12 17.30
N VAL A 16 -6.81 3.24 16.44
CA VAL A 16 -6.93 3.04 14.99
C VAL A 16 -6.04 1.88 14.54
N LEU A 17 -6.66 0.93 13.84
CA LEU A 17 -5.95 -0.07 13.04
C LEU A 17 -5.89 0.44 11.59
N VAL A 18 -4.68 0.62 11.05
CA VAL A 18 -4.52 1.02 9.65
C VAL A 18 -4.56 -0.22 8.77
N CYS A 19 -5.43 -0.22 7.76
CA CYS A 19 -5.59 -1.33 6.83
C CYS A 19 -5.29 -0.90 5.40
N GLU A 20 -4.54 -1.73 4.66
CA GLU A 20 -4.20 -1.50 3.24
C GLU A 20 -4.36 -2.80 2.43
N ASP A 21 -4.58 -2.69 1.12
CA ASP A 21 -4.64 -3.88 0.25
C ASP A 21 -3.23 -4.46 -0.01
N VAL A 22 -2.31 -3.64 -0.52
CA VAL A 22 -0.98 -4.04 -0.97
C VAL A 22 0.05 -3.03 -0.50
N VAL A 23 1.04 -3.50 0.26
CA VAL A 23 2.18 -2.68 0.69
C VAL A 23 3.35 -2.89 -0.27
N THR A 24 3.77 -1.81 -0.92
CA THR A 24 5.02 -1.74 -1.72
C THR A 24 6.09 -0.98 -0.93
N THR A 25 6.17 0.35 -1.08
CA THR A 25 7.04 1.22 -0.28
C THR A 25 6.43 1.59 1.07
N GLY A 26 5.12 1.40 1.23
CA GLY A 26 4.38 1.78 2.44
C GLY A 26 4.06 3.28 2.54
N GLY A 27 4.34 4.09 1.51
CA GLY A 27 4.16 5.55 1.56
C GLY A 27 2.76 5.99 2.01
N SER A 28 1.70 5.41 1.44
CA SER A 28 0.31 5.70 1.83
C SER A 28 0.03 5.41 3.31
N VAL A 29 0.54 4.29 3.82
CA VAL A 29 0.38 3.90 5.22
C VAL A 29 1.08 4.89 6.15
N PHE A 30 2.28 5.36 5.80
CA PHE A 30 2.96 6.40 6.57
C PHE A 30 2.15 7.71 6.63
N GLU A 31 1.59 8.15 5.49
CA GLU A 31 0.73 9.33 5.46
C GLU A 31 -0.52 9.16 6.34
N VAL A 32 -1.13 7.96 6.35
CA VAL A 32 -2.27 7.67 7.23
C VAL A 32 -1.87 7.67 8.71
N ILE A 33 -0.72 7.08 9.06
CA ILE A 33 -0.18 7.12 10.43
C ILE A 33 0.00 8.56 10.90
N ASP A 34 0.55 9.42 10.05
CA ASP A 34 0.75 10.83 10.38
C ASP A 34 -0.58 11.57 10.57
N ILE A 35 -1.59 11.28 9.75
CA ILE A 35 -2.94 11.82 9.94
C ILE A 35 -3.51 11.39 11.29
N VAL A 36 -3.44 10.10 11.64
CA VAL A 36 -3.94 9.59 12.94
C VAL A 36 -3.26 10.32 14.10
N LYS A 37 -1.92 10.44 14.06
CA LYS A 37 -1.14 11.16 15.09
C LYS A 37 -1.52 12.63 15.18
N ASN A 38 -1.75 13.30 14.06
CA ASN A 38 -2.11 14.72 14.03
C ASN A 38 -3.49 15.01 14.64
N TYR A 39 -4.39 14.01 14.68
CA TYR A 39 -5.67 14.10 15.39
C TYR A 39 -5.55 13.71 16.88
N GLY A 40 -4.35 13.32 17.35
CA GLY A 40 -4.14 12.84 18.71
C GLY A 40 -4.70 11.45 18.98
N ALA A 41 -5.02 10.70 17.93
CA ALA A 41 -5.43 9.31 18.00
C ALA A 41 -4.21 8.36 18.04
N GLU A 42 -4.42 7.10 18.39
CA GLU A 42 -3.38 6.10 18.64
C GLU A 42 -3.42 5.00 17.57
N VAL A 43 -2.34 4.88 16.79
CA VAL A 43 -2.18 3.71 15.90
C VAL A 43 -1.82 2.50 16.76
N VAL A 44 -2.64 1.45 16.69
CA VAL A 44 -2.41 0.20 17.44
C VAL A 44 -1.79 -0.92 16.60
N GLY A 45 -1.78 -0.76 15.27
CA GLY A 45 -1.17 -1.71 14.36
C GLY A 45 -1.45 -1.39 12.89
N VAL A 46 -0.85 -2.19 12.01
CA VAL A 46 -1.03 -2.11 10.56
C VAL A 46 -1.37 -3.50 10.01
N GLY A 47 -2.52 -3.64 9.36
CA GLY A 47 -2.93 -4.86 8.65
C GLY A 47 -2.88 -4.64 7.15
N TYR A 48 -2.38 -5.63 6.39
CA TYR A 48 -2.44 -5.56 4.94
C TYR A 48 -2.58 -6.93 4.31
N ILE A 49 -3.15 -7.03 3.12
CA ILE A 49 -3.39 -8.34 2.51
C ILE A 49 -2.08 -8.87 1.92
N VAL A 50 -1.41 -8.06 1.09
CA VAL A 50 -0.22 -8.46 0.32
C VAL A 50 1.00 -7.61 0.67
N ASP A 51 2.08 -8.26 1.09
CA ASP A 51 3.40 -7.66 1.24
C ASP A 51 4.22 -7.83 -0.04
N ARG A 52 4.47 -6.73 -0.75
CA ARG A 52 5.43 -6.64 -1.87
C ARG A 52 6.70 -5.87 -1.51
N SER A 53 6.85 -5.50 -0.23
CA SER A 53 8.06 -4.85 0.27
C SER A 53 9.18 -5.85 0.58
N ASN A 54 8.89 -7.15 0.50
CA ASN A 54 9.74 -8.25 0.99
C ASN A 54 10.11 -8.07 2.47
N GLY A 55 9.18 -7.57 3.28
CA GLY A 55 9.40 -7.30 4.70
C GLY A 55 10.39 -6.17 5.00
N LYS A 56 10.78 -5.37 4.01
CA LYS A 56 11.71 -4.24 4.21
C LYS A 56 11.06 -3.04 4.88
N VAL A 57 9.74 -2.92 4.80
CA VAL A 57 9.00 -1.81 5.39
C VAL A 57 8.70 -2.11 6.86
N ASN A 58 9.09 -1.17 7.73
CA ASN A 58 8.78 -1.19 9.15
C ASN A 58 7.99 0.08 9.49
N PHE A 59 6.74 -0.09 9.94
CA PHE A 59 5.89 1.03 10.30
C PHE A 59 6.07 1.51 11.76
N GLY A 60 6.85 0.78 12.57
CA GLY A 60 7.03 1.08 14.00
C GLY A 60 5.87 0.61 14.89
N PHE A 61 4.95 -0.19 14.35
CA PHE A 61 3.79 -0.74 15.03
C PHE A 61 3.70 -2.25 14.77
N PRO A 62 2.94 -3.02 15.58
CA PRO A 62 2.60 -4.39 15.22
C PRO A 62 2.00 -4.43 13.81
N GLN A 63 2.60 -5.20 12.90
CA GLN A 63 2.19 -5.25 11.50
C GLN A 63 2.04 -6.69 11.02
N PHE A 64 0.97 -6.96 10.28
CA PHE A 64 0.63 -8.30 9.81
C PHE A 64 0.19 -8.28 8.35
N SER A 65 0.72 -9.22 7.58
CA SER A 65 0.26 -9.51 6.22
C SER A 65 -0.27 -10.91 6.07
N THR A 66 -1.26 -11.10 5.19
CA THR A 66 -1.78 -12.44 4.88
C THR A 66 -0.83 -13.22 3.97
N ILE A 67 -0.20 -12.55 3.00
CA ILE A 67 0.75 -13.15 2.08
C ILE A 67 1.95 -12.23 1.82
N LYS A 68 3.11 -12.84 1.61
CA LYS A 68 4.32 -12.16 1.13
C LYS A 68 4.60 -12.62 -0.29
N LEU A 69 4.73 -11.67 -1.22
CA LEU A 69 5.01 -11.92 -2.63
C LEU A 69 6.28 -11.19 -3.03
N GLU A 70 7.28 -11.95 -3.45
CA GLU A 70 8.43 -11.38 -4.14
C GLU A 70 8.03 -11.11 -5.59
N VAL A 71 7.94 -9.83 -5.94
CA VAL A 71 7.64 -9.40 -7.31
C VAL A 71 8.86 -8.67 -7.86
N ILE A 72 9.50 -9.28 -8.84
CA ILE A 72 10.66 -8.72 -9.52
C ILE A 72 10.17 -7.69 -10.54
N SER A 73 10.67 -6.47 -10.40
CA SER A 73 10.50 -5.43 -11.41
C SER A 73 11.64 -5.52 -12.41
N PHE A 74 11.30 -5.55 -13.69
CA PHE A 74 12.27 -5.53 -14.79
C PHE A 74 12.25 -4.16 -15.46
N THR A 75 13.41 -3.70 -15.92
CA THR A 75 13.43 -2.64 -16.93
C THR A 75 12.86 -3.18 -18.25
N GLN A 76 12.48 -2.27 -19.16
CA GLN A 76 11.93 -2.67 -20.46
C GLN A 76 12.86 -3.64 -21.21
N ASP A 77 14.17 -3.39 -21.13
CA ASP A 77 15.21 -4.15 -21.84
C ASP A 77 15.54 -5.48 -21.17
N GLU A 78 15.12 -5.67 -19.91
CA GLU A 78 15.40 -6.86 -19.10
C GLU A 78 14.16 -7.75 -18.92
N CYS A 79 12.98 -7.28 -19.29
CA CYS A 79 11.73 -8.02 -19.13
C CYS A 79 11.67 -9.26 -20.05
N PRO A 80 11.63 -10.49 -19.52
CA PRO A 80 11.62 -11.71 -20.32
C PRO A 80 10.43 -11.77 -21.28
N SER A 81 9.23 -11.46 -20.77
CA SER A 81 7.99 -11.47 -21.57
C SER A 81 7.97 -10.41 -22.69
N CYS A 82 8.67 -9.28 -22.52
CA CYS A 82 8.82 -8.29 -23.58
C CYS A 82 9.77 -8.77 -24.68
N LYS A 83 10.83 -9.51 -24.33
CA LYS A 83 11.76 -10.12 -25.30
C LYS A 83 11.09 -11.23 -26.11
N ASP A 84 10.19 -11.97 -25.47
CA ASP A 84 9.43 -13.05 -26.11
C ASP A 84 8.38 -12.53 -27.11
N GLY A 85 8.22 -11.21 -27.25
CA GLY A 85 7.30 -10.61 -28.22
C GLY A 85 5.83 -10.93 -27.98
N ILE A 86 5.48 -11.31 -26.74
CA ILE A 86 4.12 -11.70 -26.38
C ILE A 86 3.18 -10.50 -26.62
N GLU A 87 2.11 -10.74 -27.37
CA GLU A 87 1.10 -9.72 -27.64
C GLU A 87 0.45 -9.28 -26.32
N VAL A 88 0.63 -8.00 -25.98
CA VAL A 88 0.07 -7.43 -24.76
C VAL A 88 -1.41 -7.13 -25.00
N ILE A 89 -2.27 -8.02 -24.56
CA ILE A 89 -3.71 -7.81 -24.59
C ILE A 89 -4.08 -7.00 -23.36
N LYS A 90 -4.62 -5.79 -23.54
CA LYS A 90 -5.20 -5.00 -22.44
C LYS A 90 -6.58 -5.57 -22.09
N PRO A 91 -6.77 -6.19 -20.92
CA PRO A 91 -8.09 -6.66 -20.51
C PRO A 91 -8.94 -5.45 -20.09
N GLY A 92 -10.20 -5.40 -20.55
CA GLY A 92 -11.20 -4.44 -20.08
C GLY A 92 -11.65 -3.39 -21.10
N SER A 93 -12.77 -2.72 -20.80
CA SER A 93 -13.51 -1.85 -21.73
C SER A 93 -12.99 -0.42 -21.86
N ARG A 94 -12.04 -0.01 -21.02
CA ARG A 94 -11.45 1.35 -21.07
C ARG A 94 -10.42 1.45 -22.19
N LYS A 95 -10.80 2.09 -23.30
CA LYS A 95 -9.87 2.50 -24.36
C LYS A 95 -8.85 3.49 -23.79
N ILE A 96 -7.56 3.26 -24.02
CA ILE A 96 -6.52 4.28 -23.84
C ILE A 96 -6.69 5.24 -25.03
N LYS A 97 -6.85 6.54 -24.77
CA LYS A 97 -6.76 7.55 -25.82
C LYS A 97 -5.30 7.84 -26.10
#